data_AF-A0A1Q6UFQ4-F1
#
_entry.id   AF-A0A1Q6UFQ4-F1
#
_cell.length_a   1.000
_cell.length_b   1.000
_cell.length_c   1.000
_cell.angle_alpha   90.00
_cell.angle_beta   90.00
_cell.angle_gamma   90.00
#
_symmetry.space_group_name_H-M   'P 1'
#
loop_
_entity.id
_entity.type
_entity.pdbx_description
1 polymer ?
#
loop_
_entity_poly.entity_id
_entity_poly.type
_entity_poly.pdbx_seq_one_letter_code
_entity_poly.pdbx_strand_id
1 'polypeptide(L)'
;MNRRFYRLAAAALVPAVIFVCAADAGAKDHRRDWAEDKLEDINDDYQKAIKKIDKSSFNEEQKKLLTAQAEANRNLATAQIKAVSEQMTKNRNERASFKEAIRASRENRKAVREIDDIL
;
A
#
# COMPACT_ATOMS: atom_id res chain seq x y z
N MET A 1 13.71 -37.12 38.77
CA MET A 1 12.71 -36.46 37.88
C MET A 1 13.41 -35.34 37.13
N ASN A 2 13.83 -35.56 35.88
CA ASN A 2 14.51 -34.55 35.07
C ASN A 2 13.52 -33.90 34.10
N ARG A 3 13.18 -32.63 34.34
CA ARG A 3 12.34 -31.83 33.43
C ARG A 3 13.22 -31.09 32.43
N ARG A 4 13.00 -31.41 31.15
CA ARG A 4 13.46 -30.68 29.97
C ARG A 4 12.86 -29.27 29.98
N PHE A 5 13.66 -28.24 29.74
CA PHE A 5 13.14 -26.99 29.18
C PHE A 5 14.04 -26.48 28.06
N TYR A 6 13.35 -26.20 26.96
CA TYR A 6 13.77 -25.85 25.63
C TYR A 6 14.67 -24.62 25.62
N ARG A 7 15.81 -24.72 24.91
CA ARG A 7 16.55 -23.54 24.48
C ARG A 7 15.68 -22.77 23.49
N LEU A 8 15.39 -21.51 23.84
CA LEU A 8 14.77 -20.53 22.97
C LEU A 8 15.48 -20.52 21.61
N ALA A 9 14.74 -20.86 20.56
CA ALA A 9 15.10 -20.44 19.22
C ALA A 9 14.94 -18.92 19.17
N ALA A 10 16.06 -18.22 19.00
CA ALA A 10 16.08 -16.79 18.79
C ALA A 10 15.26 -16.48 17.53
N ALA A 11 14.07 -15.89 17.74
CA ALA A 11 13.30 -15.27 16.68
C ALA A 11 14.10 -14.05 16.18
N ALA A 12 14.81 -14.23 15.08
CA ALA A 12 15.38 -13.13 14.32
C ALA A 12 14.22 -12.31 13.72
N LEU A 13 13.81 -11.28 14.46
CA LEU A 13 12.99 -10.19 13.93
C LEU A 13 13.83 -9.48 12.85
N VAL A 14 13.64 -9.87 11.59
CA VAL A 14 14.10 -9.08 10.44
C VAL A 14 13.25 -7.81 10.43
N PRO A 15 13.83 -6.62 10.62
CA PRO A 15 13.07 -5.39 10.56
C PRO A 15 12.51 -5.24 9.14
N ALA A 16 11.18 -5.24 9.04
CA ALA A 16 10.46 -4.93 7.82
C ALA A 16 10.62 -3.44 7.50
N VAL A 17 11.79 -3.08 6.99
CA VAL A 17 12.01 -1.80 6.32
C VAL A 17 11.36 -1.95 4.94
N ILE A 18 10.09 -1.60 4.85
CA ILE A 18 9.41 -1.42 3.56
C ILE A 18 10.00 -0.17 2.94
N PHE A 19 11.06 -0.36 2.15
CA PHE A 19 11.60 0.65 1.26
C PHE A 19 10.59 0.81 0.12
N VAL A 20 9.75 1.84 0.17
CA VAL A 20 8.93 2.24 -0.98
C VAL A 20 9.89 2.81 -2.02
N CYS A 21 10.35 1.97 -2.94
CA CYS A 21 11.05 2.44 -4.13
C CYS A 21 10.05 3.20 -5.00
N ALA A 22 10.21 4.52 -5.06
CA ALA A 22 9.72 5.31 -6.16
C ALA A 22 10.44 4.84 -7.44
N ALA A 23 9.68 4.45 -8.47
CA ALA A 23 10.20 4.33 -9.83
C ALA A 23 9.08 4.48 -10.88
N ASP A 24 9.32 5.45 -11.75
CA ASP A 24 8.81 5.63 -13.11
C ASP A 24 7.32 5.96 -13.35
N ALA A 25 7.08 7.26 -13.45
CA ALA A 25 5.88 7.87 -14.02
C ALA A 25 5.86 7.69 -15.56
N GLY A 26 5.45 6.51 -16.02
CA GLY A 26 5.05 6.31 -17.41
C GLY A 26 3.60 6.77 -17.60
N ALA A 27 3.42 7.93 -18.23
CA ALA A 27 2.12 8.51 -18.55
C ALA A 27 1.21 7.52 -19.29
N LYS A 28 0.19 7.00 -18.59
CA LYS A 28 -0.94 6.27 -19.17
C LYS A 28 -2.23 7.00 -18.81
N ASP A 29 -2.93 7.40 -19.86
CA ASP A 29 -4.27 8.00 -19.91
C ASP A 29 -5.08 7.91 -18.59
N HIS A 30 -5.06 9.00 -17.81
CA HIS A 30 -5.47 9.01 -16.40
C HIS A 30 -6.95 9.35 -16.22
N ARG A 31 -7.82 8.36 -16.41
CA ARG A 31 -9.18 8.37 -15.82
C ARG A 31 -9.47 7.13 -14.96
N ARG A 32 -8.44 6.37 -14.57
CA ARG A 32 -8.55 5.35 -13.53
C ARG A 32 -8.40 5.98 -12.16
N ASP A 33 -9.17 5.47 -11.20
CA ASP A 33 -9.07 5.89 -9.81
C ASP A 33 -7.66 5.52 -9.29
N TRP A 34 -6.99 6.43 -8.58
CA TRP A 34 -5.64 6.21 -8.04
C TRP A 34 -5.54 4.88 -7.27
N ALA A 35 -6.64 4.51 -6.59
CA ALA A 35 -6.74 3.27 -5.87
C ALA A 35 -6.68 2.04 -6.81
N GLU A 36 -7.37 2.08 -7.95
CA GLU A 36 -7.36 0.99 -8.94
C GLU A 36 -5.97 0.78 -9.53
N ASP A 37 -5.27 1.88 -9.87
CA ASP A 37 -3.87 1.83 -10.33
C ASP A 37 -2.95 1.17 -9.31
N LYS A 38 -3.03 1.59 -8.06
CA LYS A 38 -2.21 1.01 -6.99
C LYS A 38 -2.56 -0.46 -6.70
N LEU A 39 -3.83 -0.83 -6.82
CA LEU A 39 -4.25 -2.22 -6.64
C LEU A 39 -3.76 -3.13 -7.77
N GLU A 40 -3.73 -2.64 -9.02
CA GLU A 40 -3.12 -3.37 -10.13
C GLU A 40 -1.61 -3.55 -9.92
N ASP A 41 -0.90 -2.47 -9.56
CA ASP A 41 0.54 -2.52 -9.27
C ASP A 41 0.86 -3.59 -8.19
N ILE A 42 0.11 -3.57 -7.08
CA ILE A 42 0.26 -4.54 -5.98
C ILE A 42 0.05 -5.97 -6.47
N ASN A 43 -0.95 -6.19 -7.34
CA ASN A 43 -1.25 -7.52 -7.84
C ASN A 43 -0.19 -8.00 -8.84
N ASP A 44 0.29 -7.12 -9.72
CA ASP A 44 1.37 -7.43 -10.65
C ASP A 44 2.65 -7.81 -9.92
N ASP A 45 3.00 -7.08 -8.86
CA ASP A 45 4.18 -7.39 -8.05
C ASP A 45 4.03 -8.70 -7.27
N TYR A 46 2.84 -8.99 -6.75
CA TYR A 46 2.53 -10.29 -6.17
C TYR A 46 2.73 -11.43 -7.19
N GLN A 47 2.18 -11.30 -8.41
CA GLN A 47 2.34 -12.32 -9.45
C GLN A 47 3.81 -12.50 -9.88
N LYS A 48 4.59 -11.41 -9.95
CA LYS A 48 6.03 -11.48 -10.18
C LYS A 48 6.74 -12.21 -9.05
N ALA A 49 6.36 -11.97 -7.79
CA ALA A 49 6.94 -12.65 -6.63
C ALA A 49 6.67 -14.16 -6.68
N ILE A 50 5.43 -14.58 -6.92
CA ILE A 50 5.07 -16.01 -7.06
C ILE A 50 5.88 -16.67 -8.17
N LYS A 51 5.94 -16.06 -9.36
CA LYS A 51 6.75 -16.59 -10.48
C LYS A 51 8.24 -16.76 -10.12
N LYS A 52 8.80 -15.87 -9.30
CA LYS A 52 10.19 -15.98 -8.83
C LYS A 52 10.36 -17.09 -7.79
N ILE A 53 9.41 -17.24 -6.88
CA ILE A 53 9.39 -18.33 -5.89
C ILE A 53 9.31 -19.67 -6.60
N ASP A 54 8.42 -19.83 -7.58
CA ASP A 54 8.23 -21.09 -8.30
C ASP A 54 9.48 -21.51 -9.07
N LYS A 55 10.15 -20.55 -9.73
CA LYS A 55 11.39 -20.76 -10.50
C LYS A 55 12.64 -20.95 -9.63
N SER A 56 12.55 -20.70 -8.33
CA SER A 56 13.69 -20.83 -7.43
C SER A 56 14.01 -22.29 -7.11
N SER A 57 15.24 -22.52 -6.67
CA SER A 57 15.71 -23.82 -6.16
C SER A 57 15.36 -24.06 -4.69
N PHE A 58 14.44 -23.29 -4.10
CA PHE A 58 13.99 -23.48 -2.73
C PHE A 58 13.27 -24.82 -2.57
N ASN A 59 13.30 -25.37 -1.36
CA ASN A 59 12.49 -26.53 -1.02
C ASN A 59 11.01 -26.14 -0.82
N GLU A 60 10.13 -27.14 -0.75
CA GLU A 60 8.68 -26.91 -0.66
C GLU A 60 8.26 -26.12 0.59
N GLU A 61 8.89 -26.35 1.74
CA GLU A 61 8.58 -25.62 2.98
C GLU A 61 8.96 -24.14 2.87
N GLN A 62 10.12 -23.85 2.28
CA GLN A 62 10.59 -22.49 2.01
C GLN A 62 9.69 -21.78 0.99
N LYS A 63 9.31 -22.45 -0.10
CA LYS A 63 8.37 -21.91 -1.09
C LYS A 63 7.03 -21.59 -0.44
N LYS A 64 6.49 -22.50 0.37
CA LYS A 64 5.24 -22.30 1.11
C LYS A 64 5.32 -21.10 2.05
N LEU A 65 6.42 -20.95 2.79
CA LEU A 65 6.63 -19.79 3.68
C LEU A 65 6.66 -18.48 2.89
N LEU A 66 7.44 -18.41 1.81
CA LEU A 66 7.59 -17.19 1.01
C LEU A 66 6.29 -16.82 0.28
N THR A 67 5.53 -17.80 -0.21
CA THR A 67 4.21 -17.58 -0.81
C THR A 67 3.24 -17.01 0.21
N ALA A 68 3.20 -17.57 1.43
CA ALA A 68 2.34 -17.05 2.49
C ALA A 68 2.71 -15.61 2.89
N GLN A 69 4.01 -15.27 2.92
CA GLN A 69 4.48 -13.91 3.16
C GLN A 69 4.09 -12.96 2.03
N ALA A 70 4.24 -13.37 0.77
CA ALA A 70 3.83 -12.57 -0.38
C ALA A 70 2.33 -12.28 -0.36
N GLU A 71 1.51 -13.27 -0.01
CA GLU A 71 0.07 -13.12 0.12
C GLU A 71 -0.30 -12.18 1.28
N ALA A 72 0.32 -12.35 2.45
CA ALA A 72 0.11 -11.45 3.59
C ALA A 72 0.46 -10.00 3.26
N ASN A 73 1.58 -9.77 2.57
CA ASN A 73 2.02 -8.44 2.15
C ASN A 73 1.06 -7.81 1.14
N ARG A 74 0.61 -8.57 0.13
CA ARG A 74 -0.40 -8.12 -0.85
C ARG A 74 -1.69 -7.71 -0.14
N ASN A 75 -2.17 -8.53 0.80
CA ASN A 75 -3.40 -8.26 1.54
C ASN A 75 -3.28 -7.00 2.41
N LEU A 76 -2.15 -6.82 3.10
CA LEU A 76 -1.87 -5.62 3.90
C LEU A 76 -1.86 -4.35 3.02
N ALA A 77 -1.10 -4.38 1.93
CA ALA A 77 -1.01 -3.24 1.01
C ALA A 77 -2.38 -2.90 0.39
N THR A 78 -3.14 -3.93 -0.01
CA THR A 78 -4.51 -3.77 -0.52
C THR A 78 -5.42 -3.08 0.50
N ALA A 79 -5.38 -3.49 1.76
CA ALA A 79 -6.19 -2.90 2.82
C ALA A 79 -5.81 -1.43 3.07
N GLN A 80 -4.51 -1.11 3.06
CA GLN A 80 -4.03 0.27 3.22
C GLN A 80 -4.49 1.18 2.09
N ILE A 81 -4.37 0.75 0.82
CA ILE A 81 -4.82 1.54 -0.34
C ILE A 81 -6.32 1.82 -0.27
N LYS A 82 -7.14 0.81 0.09
CA LYS A 82 -8.58 1.00 0.26
C LYS A 82 -8.90 2.00 1.37
N ALA A 83 -8.27 1.87 2.53
CA ALA A 83 -8.49 2.80 3.64
C ALA A 83 -8.10 4.24 3.29
N VAL A 84 -6.98 4.43 2.58
CA VAL A 84 -6.56 5.75 2.09
C VAL A 84 -7.58 6.31 1.08
N SER A 85 -8.02 5.51 0.11
CA SER A 85 -9.01 5.93 -0.89
C SER A 85 -10.35 6.33 -0.25
N GLU A 86 -10.84 5.54 0.72
CA GLU A 86 -12.05 5.86 1.48
C GLU A 86 -11.90 7.18 2.24
N GLN A 87 -10.76 7.39 2.91
CA GLN A 87 -10.50 8.64 3.62
C GLN A 87 -10.40 9.84 2.68
N MET A 88 -9.74 9.70 1.53
CA MET A 88 -9.65 10.76 0.52
C MET A 88 -11.04 11.11 -0.02
N THR A 89 -11.87 10.09 -0.28
CA THR A 89 -13.26 10.27 -0.74
C THR A 89 -14.09 11.00 0.32
N LYS A 90 -13.98 10.60 1.59
CA LYS A 90 -14.65 11.27 2.71
C LYS A 90 -14.22 12.74 2.82
N ASN A 91 -12.91 13.01 2.82
CA ASN A 91 -12.37 14.36 2.87
C ASN A 91 -12.86 15.22 1.68
N ARG A 92 -12.91 14.65 0.47
CA ARG A 92 -13.43 15.32 -0.72
C ARG A 92 -14.91 15.68 -0.58
N ASN A 93 -15.72 14.75 -0.07
CA ASN A 93 -17.15 14.97 0.16
C ASN A 93 -17.41 16.04 1.23
N GLU A 94 -16.64 16.01 2.33
CA GLU A 94 -16.69 17.04 3.37
C GLU A 94 -16.30 18.42 2.81
N ARG A 95 -15.29 18.51 1.94
CA ARG A 95 -14.93 19.77 1.28
C ARG A 95 -16.00 20.28 0.32
N ALA A 96 -16.70 19.37 -0.36
CA ALA A 96 -17.70 19.74 -1.36
C ALA A 96 -18.82 20.61 -0.77
N SER A 97 -19.26 20.33 0.46
CA SER A 97 -20.32 21.10 1.13
C SER A 97 -19.89 22.52 1.51
N PHE A 98 -18.60 22.76 1.76
CA PHE A 98 -18.06 24.08 2.09
C PHE A 98 -17.47 24.82 0.88
N LYS A 99 -17.36 24.17 -0.27
CA LYS A 99 -16.63 24.68 -1.45
C LYS A 99 -17.13 26.06 -1.90
N GLU A 100 -18.44 26.28 -1.92
CA GLU A 100 -19.04 27.57 -2.30
C GLU A 100 -18.80 28.64 -1.24
N ALA A 101 -18.96 28.31 0.05
CA ALA A 101 -18.74 29.23 1.16
C ALA A 101 -17.26 29.63 1.29
N ILE A 102 -16.33 28.68 1.10
CA ILE A 102 -14.90 28.95 1.18
C ILE A 102 -14.45 29.76 -0.05
N ARG A 103 -15.01 29.53 -1.24
CA ARG A 103 -14.64 30.30 -2.46
C ARG A 103 -15.31 31.67 -2.57
N ALA A 104 -16.16 32.05 -1.62
CA ALA A 104 -16.84 33.34 -1.62
C ALA A 104 -15.87 34.54 -1.56
N SER A 105 -14.76 34.44 -0.81
CA SER A 105 -13.70 35.46 -0.77
C SER A 105 -12.58 35.19 -1.78
N ARG A 106 -12.01 36.26 -2.36
CA ARG A 106 -10.84 36.17 -3.26
C ARG A 106 -9.60 35.59 -2.56
N GLU A 107 -9.38 35.95 -1.30
CA GLU A 107 -8.24 35.47 -0.50
C GLU A 107 -8.38 33.97 -0.22
N ASN A 108 -9.57 33.53 0.19
CA ASN A 108 -9.86 32.12 0.45
C ASN A 108 -9.75 31.25 -0.82
N ARG A 109 -10.08 31.78 -2.00
CA ARG A 109 -9.87 31.06 -3.28
C ARG A 109 -8.41 30.72 -3.56
N LYS A 110 -7.46 31.59 -3.19
CA LYS A 110 -6.02 31.31 -3.35
C LYS A 110 -5.58 30.23 -2.37
N ALA A 111 -5.94 30.40 -1.10
CA ALA A 111 -5.62 29.43 -0.04
C ALA A 111 -6.19 28.03 -0.33
N VAL A 112 -7.43 27.92 -0.83
CA VAL A 112 -8.01 26.62 -1.20
C VAL A 112 -7.25 25.96 -2.33
N ARG A 113 -6.82 26.70 -3.36
CA ARG A 113 -6.03 26.11 -4.46
C ARG A 113 -4.70 25.57 -3.95
N GLU A 114 -3.99 26.35 -3.13
CA GLU A 114 -2.72 25.93 -2.54
C GLU A 114 -2.89 24.68 -1.65
N ILE A 115 -4.00 24.58 -0.91
CA ILE A 115 -4.30 23.41 -0.09
C ILE A 115 -4.69 22.19 -0.95
N ASP A 116 -5.49 22.38 -2.00
CA ASP A 116 -5.88 21.32 -2.93
C ASP A 116 -4.67 20.82 -3.74
N ASP A 117 -3.67 21.67 -4.03
CA ASP A 117 -2.44 21.25 -4.73
C ASP A 117 -1.51 20.39 -3.85
N ILE A 118 -1.67 20.42 -2.52
CA ILE A 118 -0.88 19.64 -1.56
C ILE A 118 -1.48 18.23 -1.31
N LEU A 119 -2.78 18.06 -1.56
CA LEU A 119 -3.59 16.94 -1.05
C LEU A 119 -4.15 16.05 -2.14
#